data_AF-A0A939UP73-F1
#
_entry.id   AF-A0A939UP73-F1
#
_cell.length_a   1.000
_cell.length_b   1.000
_cell.length_c   1.000
_cell.angle_alpha   90.00
_cell.angle_beta   90.00
_cell.angle_gamma   90.00
#
_symmetry.space_group_name_H-M   'P 1'
#
loop_
_entity.id
_entity.type
_entity.pdbx_description
1 polymer ?
#
loop_
_entity_poly.entity_id
_entity_poly.type
_entity_poly.pdbx_seq_one_letter_code
_entity_poly.pdbx_strand_id
1 'polypeptide(L)' 'QSQQRFSLYRWHIADPIRFEREIRVTIQALGWRSGGRYLPGQDDIASVAYWYQTLPTEPFPPLPDKDYLEII' A
#
# COMPACT_ATOMS: atom_id res chain seq x y z
N GLN A 1 7.73 23.06 7.36
CA GLN A 1 6.27 22.90 7.35
C GLN A 1 5.98 21.42 7.59
N SER A 2 5.05 21.09 8.48
CA SER A 2 4.65 19.69 8.66
C SER A 2 3.92 19.24 7.39
N GLN A 3 4.44 18.21 6.71
CA GLN A 3 3.71 17.53 5.63
C GLN A 3 2.42 16.95 6.21
N GLN A 4 1.30 17.18 5.54
CA GLN A 4 0.03 16.61 5.98
C GLN A 4 0.07 15.09 5.78
N ARG A 5 -0.14 14.34 6.88
CA ARG A 5 -0.13 12.87 6.87
C ARG A 5 -1.56 12.36 6.88
N PHE A 6 -1.83 11.36 6.05
CA PHE A 6 -3.12 10.68 6.00
C PHE A 6 -2.95 9.23 6.41
N SER A 7 -3.92 8.70 7.15
CA SER A 7 -4.06 7.27 7.40
C SER A 7 -5.43 6.84 6.90
N LEU A 8 -5.43 5.86 6.00
CA LEU A 8 -6.62 5.35 5.35
C LEU A 8 -6.65 3.83 5.53
N TYR A 9 -7.84 3.27 5.66
CA TYR A 9 -8.03 1.82 5.74
C TYR A 9 -9.31 1.40 5.01
N ARG A 10 -9.30 0.18 4.50
CA ARG A 10 -10.48 -0.49 3.93
C ARG A 10 -10.49 -1.94 4.38
N TRP A 11 -11.59 -2.34 5.00
CA TRP A 11 -11.83 -3.72 5.38
C TRP A 11 -12.78 -4.37 4.38
N HIS A 12 -12.40 -5.54 3.86
CA HIS A 12 -13.22 -6.36 2.98
C HIS A 12 -13.85 -7.53 3.74
N ILE A 13 -14.63 -7.22 4.79
CA ILE A 13 -15.29 -8.24 5.64
C ILE A 13 -16.52 -8.80 4.94
N ALA A 14 -17.46 -7.92 4.55
CA ALA A 14 -18.69 -8.32 3.88
C ALA A 14 -18.49 -8.61 2.38
N ASP A 15 -17.44 -8.04 1.80
CA ASP A 15 -17.10 -8.07 0.37
C ASP A 15 -15.66 -8.58 0.14
N PRO A 16 -15.31 -9.81 0.56
CA PRO A 16 -13.95 -10.32 0.45
C PRO A 16 -13.53 -10.48 -1.01
N ILE A 17 -12.30 -10.08 -1.30
CA ILE A 17 -11.65 -10.31 -2.59
C ILE A 17 -11.12 -11.75 -2.59
N ARG A 18 -11.80 -12.64 -3.32
CA ARG A 18 -11.44 -14.07 -3.41
C ARG A 18 -10.47 -14.32 -4.57
N PHE A 19 -9.56 -15.25 -4.39
CA PHE A 19 -8.63 -15.72 -5.42
C PHE A 19 -8.39 -17.22 -5.28
N GLU A 20 -8.10 -17.90 -6.39
CA GLU A 20 -7.83 -19.34 -6.41
C GLU A 20 -6.33 -19.66 -6.52
N ARG A 21 -5.58 -18.83 -7.27
CA ARG A 21 -4.16 -19.09 -7.57
C ARG A 21 -3.23 -17.99 -7.08
N GLU A 22 -3.44 -16.75 -7.51
CA GLU A 22 -2.63 -15.59 -7.15
C GLU A 22 -3.52 -14.36 -6.98
N ILE A 23 -3.10 -13.45 -6.11
CA ILE A 23 -3.63 -12.10 -6.00
C ILE A 23 -2.47 -11.10 -6.02
N ARG A 24 -2.63 -10.03 -6.82
CA ARG A 24 -1.72 -8.89 -6.85
C ARG A 24 -2.52 -7.60 -6.68
N VAL A 25 -2.19 -6.84 -5.64
CA VAL A 25 -2.82 -5.55 -5.35
C VAL A 25 -1.80 -4.45 -5.61
N THR A 26 -2.18 -3.45 -6.40
CA THR A 26 -1.35 -2.29 -6.71
C THR A 26 -2.10 -1.01 -6.35
N ILE A 27 -1.42 -0.06 -5.72
CA ILE A 27 -1.94 1.27 -5.42
C ILE A 27 -1.12 2.26 -6.22
N GLN A 28 -1.80 3.15 -6.94
CA GLN A 28 -1.14 4.23 -7.69
C GLN A 28 -1.32 5.55 -6.95
N ALA A 29 -0.20 6.23 -6.68
CA ALA A 29 -0.20 7.59 -6.17
C ALA A 29 -0.47 8.57 -7.32
N LEU A 30 -1.74 8.98 -7.47
CA LEU A 30 -2.18 9.90 -8.51
C LEU A 30 -2.45 11.27 -7.90
N GLY A 31 -1.80 12.31 -8.42
CA GLY A 31 -2.02 13.69 -8.03
C GLY A 31 -2.51 14.56 -9.18
N TRP A 32 -3.12 15.70 -8.84
CA TRP A 32 -3.52 16.73 -9.80
C TRP A 32 -2.67 17.99 -9.62
N ARG A 33 -2.15 18.54 -10.73
CA ARG A 33 -1.58 19.88 -10.79
C ARG A 33 -2.63 20.87 -11.31
N SER A 34 -2.40 22.16 -11.05
CA SER A 34 -3.19 23.25 -11.62
C SER A 34 -3.34 23.12 -13.15
N GLY A 35 -4.55 23.39 -13.63
CA GLY A 35 -4.95 23.31 -15.04
C GLY A 35 -5.29 21.90 -15.52
N GLY A 36 -5.72 20.99 -14.63
CA GLY A 36 -6.17 19.64 -15.00
C GLY A 36 -5.04 18.71 -15.47
N ARG A 37 -3.79 19.04 -15.13
CA ARG A 37 -2.62 18.26 -15.55
C ARG A 37 -2.34 17.17 -14.53
N TYR A 38 -2.08 15.97 -15.04
CA TYR A 38 -1.70 14.82 -14.25
C TYR A 38 -0.29 14.97 -13.67
N LEU A 39 -0.11 14.52 -12.43
CA LEU A 39 1.18 14.42 -11.77
C LEU A 39 1.32 13.02 -11.15
N PRO A 40 2.34 12.22 -11.54
CA PRO A 40 2.76 11.09 -10.73
C PRO A 40 3.10 11.59 -9.33
N GLY A 41 2.36 11.14 -8.31
CA GLY A 41 2.56 11.57 -6.92
C GLY A 41 3.96 11.21 -6.43
N GLN A 42 4.59 12.13 -5.70
CA GLN A 42 5.86 11.88 -4.98
C GLN A 42 5.56 11.61 -3.50
N ASP A 43 4.49 10.87 -3.25
CA ASP A 43 4.03 10.57 -1.90
C ASP A 43 4.88 9.45 -1.30
N ASP A 44 5.31 9.62 -0.05
CA ASP A 44 5.88 8.53 0.74
C ASP A 44 4.73 7.68 1.29
N ILE A 45 4.59 6.45 0.79
CA ILE A 45 3.46 5.57 1.07
C ILE A 45 3.97 4.26 1.67
N ALA A 46 3.55 4.01 2.90
CA ALA A 46 3.58 2.67 3.51
C ALA A 46 2.18 2.05 3.49
N SER A 47 2.11 0.73 3.32
CA SER A 47 0.83 -0.01 3.38
C SER A 47 1.02 -1.38 4.00
N VAL A 48 -0.07 -1.92 4.56
CA VAL A 48 -0.14 -3.27 5.11
C VAL A 48 -1.37 -3.95 4.52
N ALA A 49 -1.23 -5.21 4.12
CA ALA A 49 -2.34 -6.03 3.65
C ALA A 49 -2.57 -7.19 4.62
N TYR A 50 -3.84 -7.53 4.83
CA TYR A 50 -4.26 -8.70 5.60
C TYR A 50 -5.08 -9.60 4.69
N TRP A 51 -4.76 -10.89 4.66
CA TRP A 51 -5.48 -11.87 3.87
C TRP A 51 -5.43 -13.25 4.53
N TYR A 52 -6.27 -14.16 4.04
CA TYR A 52 -6.24 -15.56 4.38
C TYR A 52 -5.86 -16.36 3.15
N GLN A 53 -4.99 -17.35 3.34
CA GLN A 53 -4.65 -18.34 2.32
C GLN A 53 -4.39 -19.70 2.96
N THR A 54 -4.50 -20.75 2.16
CA THR A 54 -4.03 -22.08 2.55
C THR A 54 -2.50 -22.08 2.62
N LEU A 55 -1.94 -22.79 3.59
CA LEU A 55 -0.50 -22.93 3.79
C LEU A 55 0.09 -24.12 3.00
N PRO A 56 1.39 -24.09 2.65
CA PRO A 56 2.41 -23.09 3.01
C PRO A 56 2.30 -21.79 2.20
N THR A 57 2.84 -20.70 2.74
CA THR A 57 3.07 -19.47 1.96
C THR A 57 4.47 -19.47 1.38
N GLU A 58 4.69 -18.69 0.33
CA GLU A 58 6.05 -18.27 -0.03
C GLU A 58 6.68 -17.50 1.15
N PRO A 59 8.01 -17.60 1.35
CA PRO A 59 8.71 -16.80 2.34
C PRO A 59 8.53 -15.31 2.07
N PHE A 60 8.28 -14.54 3.12
CA PHE A 60 8.24 -13.09 3.01
C PHE A 60 9.64 -12.50 2.86
N PRO A 61 9.78 -11.37 2.15
CA PRO A 61 11.00 -10.58 2.19
C PRO A 61 11.37 -10.23 3.64
N PRO A 62 12.66 -10.09 3.96
CA PRO A 62 13.08 -9.64 5.28
C PRO A 62 12.53 -8.25 5.56
N LEU A 63 12.17 -8.00 6.82
CA LEU A 63 11.82 -6.65 7.26
C LEU A 63 13.05 -5.75 7.09
N PRO A 64 12.92 -4.54 6.51
CA PRO A 64 14.01 -3.59 6.47
C PRO A 64 14.47 -3.17 7.88
N ASP A 65 15.69 -2.66 7.98
CA ASP A 65 16.23 -2.18 9.25
C ASP A 65 15.58 -0.85 9.70
N LYS A 66 15.91 -0.43 10.93
CA LYS A 66 15.35 0.76 11.55
C LYS A 66 15.65 2.04 10.75
N ASP A 67 16.87 2.17 10.23
CA ASP A 67 17.33 3.40 9.59
C ASP A 67 16.70 3.54 8.20
N TYR A 68 16.48 2.41 7.50
CA TYR A 68 15.70 2.38 6.26
C TYR A 68 14.25 2.82 6.47
N LEU A 69 13.64 2.48 7.61
CA LEU A 69 12.24 2.80 7.92
C LEU A 69 12.06 4.21 8.51
N GLU A 70 13.15 4.98 8.68
CA GLU A 70 13.08 6.34 9.19
C GLU A 70 12.50 7.30 8.13
N ILE A 71 11.50 8.09 8.53
CA ILE A 71 10.90 9.14 7.68
C ILE A 71 11.64 10.46 7.98
N ILE A 72 12.41 10.95 7.01
CA ILE A 72 13.21 12.19 7.08
C ILE A 72 12.40 13.43 6.70
#